data_AF-A0A8T6W100-F1
#
_entry.id   AF-A0A8T6W100-F1
#
_cell.length_a   1.000
_cell.length_b   1.000
_cell.length_c   1.000
_cell.angle_alpha   90.00
_cell.angle_beta   90.00
_cell.angle_gamma   90.00
#
_symmetry.space_group_name_H-M   'P 1'
#
loop_
_entity.id
_entity.type
_entity.pdbx_description
1 polymer ?
#
loop_
_entity_poly.entity_id
_entity_poly.type
_entity_poly.pdbx_seq_one_letter_code
_entity_poly.pdbx_strand_id
1 'polypeptide(L)'
;GIEKDFLTVSVIDPEGMVVIAETYIKVIRVEKLVLLGIPDQVTVEEATLTVDIKPYLYNVEDWNKLAITTSSNHITVSGTKLILHYPQ
;
A
#
# COMPACT_ATOMS: atom_id res chain seq x y z
N GLY A 1 -2.31 11.90 -18.80
CA GLY A 1 -2.00 10.68 -19.57
C GLY A 1 -1.60 9.61 -18.59
N ILE A 2 -2.17 8.41 -18.71
CA ILE A 2 -1.69 7.23 -17.98
C ILE A 2 -0.61 6.63 -18.87
N GLU A 3 0.61 6.54 -18.35
CA GLU A 3 1.69 5.81 -19.01
C GLU A 3 1.86 4.47 -18.31
N LYS A 4 2.16 3.44 -19.11
CA LYS A 4 2.30 2.06 -18.66
C LYS A 4 3.73 1.65 -18.89
N ASP A 5 4.36 1.11 -17.86
CA ASP A 5 5.68 0.52 -17.95
C ASP A 5 5.67 -0.89 -17.36
N PHE A 6 6.59 -1.73 -17.81
CA PHE A 6 6.72 -3.12 -17.38
C PHE A 6 8.10 -3.29 -16.75
N LEU A 7 8.11 -3.74 -15.49
CA LEU A 7 9.33 -4.00 -14.76
C LEU A 7 9.51 -5.52 -14.62
N THR A 8 10.61 -6.02 -15.14
CA THR A 8 11.08 -7.37 -14.85
C THR A 8 12.01 -7.32 -13.63
N VAL A 9 11.68 -8.10 -12.60
CA VAL A 9 12.51 -8.27 -11.40
C VAL A 9 13.12 -9.65 -11.43
N SER A 10 14.44 -9.72 -11.34
CA SER A 10 15.20 -10.96 -11.19
C SER A 10 15.79 -11.04 -9.80
N VAL A 11 15.57 -12.15 -9.12
CA VAL A 11 16.15 -12.46 -7.81
C VAL A 11 17.05 -13.68 -7.97
N ILE A 12 18.28 -13.59 -7.44
CA ILE A 12 19.26 -14.68 -7.46
C ILE A 12 19.61 -15.01 -6.01
N ASP A 13 19.51 -16.28 -5.62
CA ASP A 13 19.95 -16.74 -4.30
C ASP A 13 21.48 -17.03 -4.27
N PRO A 14 22.09 -17.21 -3.09
CA PRO A 14 23.52 -17.52 -2.99
C PRO A 14 23.95 -18.82 -3.70
N GLU A 15 23.03 -19.76 -3.88
CA GLU A 15 23.22 -21.03 -4.57
C GLU A 15 23.13 -20.89 -6.10
N GLY A 16 22.70 -19.73 -6.61
CA GLY A 16 22.63 -19.38 -8.03
C GLY A 16 21.27 -19.65 -8.68
N MET A 17 20.24 -20.00 -7.91
CA MET A 17 18.87 -20.11 -8.42
C MET A 17 18.34 -18.74 -8.80
N VAL A 18 17.68 -18.65 -9.95
CA VAL A 18 17.08 -17.40 -10.46
C VAL A 18 15.56 -17.51 -10.51
N VAL A 19 14.88 -16.52 -9.94
CA VAL A 19 13.42 -16.33 -10.08
C VAL A 19 13.17 -14.99 -10.76
N ILE A 20 12.30 -15.00 -11.77
CA ILE A 20 11.91 -13.81 -12.53
C ILE A 20 10.42 -13.54 -12.31
N ALA A 21 10.09 -12.29 -12.01
CA ALA A 21 8.72 -11.81 -11.95
C ALA A 21 8.55 -10.57 -12.83
N GLU A 22 7.40 -10.46 -13.48
CA GLU A 22 6.99 -9.23 -14.17
C GLU A 22 5.98 -8.49 -13.31
N THR A 23 6.15 -7.18 -13.21
CA THR A 23 5.19 -6.31 -12.55
C THR A 23 4.85 -5.10 -13.42
N TYR A 24 3.63 -4.62 -13.24
CA TYR A 24 3.08 -3.51 -13.99
C TYR A 24 3.28 -2.21 -13.22
N ILE A 25 3.86 -1.22 -13.89
CA ILE A 25 4.04 0.13 -13.36
C ILE A 25 3.02 1.05 -14.02
N LYS A 26 2.14 1.61 -13.19
CA LYS A 26 1.17 2.64 -13.62
C LYS A 26 1.69 4.02 -13.27
N VAL A 27 2.01 4.82 -14.28
CA VAL A 27 2.36 6.23 -14.07
C VAL A 27 1.09 7.07 -14.18
N ILE A 28 0.75 7.75 -13.09
CA ILE A 28 -0.41 8.66 -13.02
C ILE A 28 0.13 10.08 -12.86
N ARG A 29 -0.29 10.99 -13.74
CA ARG A 29 -0.11 12.43 -13.49
C ARG A 29 -1.06 12.85 -12.38
N VAL A 30 -0.50 13.31 -11.27
CA VAL A 30 -1.27 13.67 -10.09
C VAL A 30 -1.47 15.19 -10.09
N GLU A 31 -2.72 15.65 -10.24
CA GLU A 31 -3.08 17.08 -10.21
C GLU A 31 -4.05 17.43 -9.05
N LYS A 32 -4.54 16.42 -8.31
CA LYS A 32 -5.43 16.54 -7.15
C LYS A 32 -5.04 15.49 -6.10
N LEU A 33 -5.62 15.52 -4.89
CA LEU A 33 -5.44 14.47 -3.89
C LEU A 33 -5.77 13.10 -4.50
N VAL A 34 -4.86 12.14 -4.36
CA VAL A 34 -5.01 10.79 -4.88
C VAL A 34 -4.57 9.78 -3.83
N LEU A 35 -5.38 8.74 -3.64
CA LEU A 35 -4.99 7.49 -2.99
C LEU A 35 -4.76 6.44 -4.09
N LEU A 36 -3.52 5.98 -4.23
CA LEU A 36 -3.21 4.82 -5.05
C LEU A 36 -3.65 3.54 -4.33
N GLY A 37 -3.88 2.48 -5.10
CA GLY A 37 -4.28 1.19 -4.54
C GLY A 37 -3.26 0.72 -3.50
N ILE A 38 -3.73 0.53 -2.27
CA ILE A 38 -2.94 -0.09 -1.21
C ILE A 38 -2.86 -1.59 -1.55
N PRO A 39 -1.67 -2.21 -1.57
CA PRO A 39 -1.54 -3.63 -1.83
C PRO A 39 -2.33 -4.47 -0.84
N ASP A 40 -2.80 -5.63 -1.28
CA ASP A 40 -3.47 -6.59 -0.40
C ASP A 40 -2.58 -6.96 0.79
N GLN A 41 -3.21 -7.07 1.96
CA GLN A 41 -2.54 -7.35 3.22
C GLN A 41 -3.02 -8.70 3.74
N VAL A 42 -2.11 -9.46 4.34
CA VAL A 42 -2.41 -10.74 4.99
C VAL A 42 -2.00 -10.63 6.45
N THR A 43 -2.91 -11.00 7.36
CA THR A 43 -2.66 -11.09 8.80
C THR A 43 -3.28 -12.36 9.34
N VAL A 44 -2.90 -12.74 10.56
CA VAL A 44 -3.54 -13.81 11.34
C VAL A 44 -4.42 -13.20 12.44
N GLU A 45 -5.39 -13.96 12.92
CA GLU A 45 -6.21 -13.58 14.09
C GLU A 45 -5.34 -13.32 15.32
N GLU A 46 -5.82 -12.45 16.23
CA GLU A 46 -5.14 -11.97 17.44
C GLU A 46 -3.83 -11.18 17.20
N ALA A 47 -3.27 -11.19 15.99
CA ALA A 47 -2.11 -10.40 15.64
C ALA A 47 -2.52 -8.99 15.21
N THR A 48 -1.83 -7.99 15.76
CA THR A 48 -1.95 -6.61 15.28
C THR A 48 -1.07 -6.41 14.05
N LEU A 49 -1.67 -6.02 12.92
CA LEU A 49 -0.94 -5.56 11.74
C LEU A 49 -1.10 -4.04 11.59
N THR A 50 0.02 -3.33 11.43
CA THR A 50 0.01 -1.90 11.12
C THR A 50 0.42 -1.66 9.68
N VAL A 51 -0.45 -1.02 8.92
CA VAL A 51 -0.22 -0.65 7.51
C VAL A 51 -0.18 0.85 7.42
N ASP A 52 0.95 1.43 7.06
CA ASP A 52 1.05 2.87 6.80
C ASP A 52 0.66 3.15 5.34
N ILE A 53 -0.44 3.89 5.15
CA ILE A 53 -0.93 4.23 3.81
C ILE A 53 -0.34 5.53 3.26
N LYS A 54 0.50 6.23 4.05
CA LYS A 54 1.17 7.47 3.62
C LYS A 54 1.88 7.35 2.28
N PRO A 55 2.61 6.25 1.97
CA PRO A 55 3.28 6.11 0.67
C PRO A 55 2.34 6.07 -0.53
N TYR A 56 1.05 5.78 -0.32
CA TYR A 56 0.04 5.69 -1.37
C TYR A 56 -0.77 6.97 -1.52
N LEU A 57 -0.53 8.00 -0.69
CA LEU A 57 -1.22 9.29 -0.72
C LEU A 57 -0.36 10.34 -1.42
N TYR A 58 -0.91 10.95 -2.47
CA TYR A 58 -0.24 11.94 -3.30
C TYR A 58 -1.01 13.25 -3.34
N ASN A 59 -0.29 14.36 -3.54
CA ASN A 59 -0.84 15.72 -3.56
C ASN A 59 -1.68 16.08 -2.33
N VAL A 60 -1.22 15.65 -1.15
CA VAL A 60 -1.79 16.09 0.12
C VAL A 60 -1.31 17.52 0.38
N GLU A 61 -2.23 18.49 0.32
CA GLU A 61 -1.92 19.92 0.57
C GLU A 61 -1.62 20.19 2.05
N ASP A 62 -2.38 19.57 2.95
CA ASP A 62 -2.25 19.71 4.41
C ASP A 62 -2.59 18.39 5.10
N TRP A 63 -1.57 17.73 5.66
CA TRP A 63 -1.72 16.44 6.34
C TRP A 63 -2.61 16.53 7.58
N ASN A 64 -2.73 17.70 8.21
CA ASN A 64 -3.55 17.87 9.41
C ASN A 64 -5.05 17.96 9.10
N LYS A 65 -5.41 18.18 7.83
CA LYS A 65 -6.80 18.25 7.35
C LYS A 65 -7.27 16.96 6.69
N LEU A 66 -6.40 15.96 6.60
CA LEU A 66 -6.73 14.69 5.98
C LEU A 66 -7.63 13.86 6.91
N ALA A 67 -8.79 13.47 6.42
CA ALA A 67 -9.68 12.54 7.11
C ALA A 67 -9.54 11.14 6.47
N ILE A 68 -9.12 10.16 7.26
CA ILE A 68 -9.04 8.75 6.86
C ILE A 68 -10.07 7.98 7.70
N THR A 69 -10.97 7.29 7.01
CA THR A 69 -11.99 6.44 7.63
C THR A 69 -11.92 5.04 7.04
N THR A 70 -12.46 4.06 7.77
CA THR A 70 -12.58 2.68 7.29
C THR A 70 -14.01 2.20 7.52
N SER A 71 -14.42 1.20 6.75
CA SER A 71 -15.72 0.53 6.92
C SER A 71 -15.66 -0.69 7.84
N SER A 72 -14.50 -1.02 8.41
CA SER A 72 -14.29 -2.22 9.21
C SER A 72 -14.19 -1.87 10.68
N ASN A 73 -14.95 -2.58 11.51
CA ASN A 73 -14.86 -2.45 12.98
C ASN A 73 -13.58 -3.05 13.56
N HIS A 74 -12.79 -3.77 12.74
CA HIS A 74 -11.52 -4.37 13.13
C HIS A 74 -10.31 -3.46 12.85
N ILE A 75 -10.56 -2.22 12.38
CA ILE A 75 -9.49 -1.31 11.98
C ILE A 75 -9.62 0.02 12.73
N THR A 76 -8.54 0.37 13.43
CA THR A 76 -8.38 1.70 14.01
C THR A 76 -7.46 2.54 13.13
N VAL A 77 -7.83 3.80 12.90
CA VAL A 77 -7.01 4.77 12.16
C VAL A 77 -6.23 5.63 13.13
N SER A 78 -4.91 5.74 12.92
CA SER A 78 -4.04 6.65 13.66
C SER A 78 -3.14 7.42 12.69
N GLY A 79 -3.51 8.66 12.38
CA GLY A 79 -2.89 9.41 11.28
C GLY A 79 -3.06 8.66 9.95
N THR A 80 -1.95 8.30 9.30
CA THR A 80 -1.94 7.51 8.06
C THR A 80 -1.84 6.00 8.31
N LYS A 81 -1.84 5.56 9.57
CA LYS A 81 -1.71 4.14 9.91
C LYS A 81 -3.08 3.51 10.08
N LEU A 82 -3.28 2.40 9.38
CA LEU A 82 -4.38 1.47 9.61
C LEU A 82 -3.86 0.37 10.56
N ILE A 83 -4.47 0.24 11.71
CA ILE A 83 -4.13 -0.76 12.72
C ILE A 83 -5.23 -1.81 12.68
N LEU A 84 -4.92 -2.97 12.09
CA LEU A 84 -5.82 -4.09 11.90
C LEU A 84 -5.69 -5.06 13.06
N HIS A 85 -6.81 -5.46 13.66
CA HIS A 85 -6.86 -6.48 14.71
C HIS A 85 -8.16 -7.27 14.63
N TYR A 86 -8.04 -8.57 14.38
CA TYR A 86 -9.16 -9.50 14.22
C TYR A 86 -9.18 -10.46 15.41
N PRO A 87 -10.10 -10.28 16.39
CA PRO A 87 -10.23 -11.21 17.50
C PRO A 87 -10.89 -12.53 17.07
N GLN A 88 -10.67 -13.59 17.85
CA GLN A 88 -11.33 -14.90 17.76
C GLN A 88 -12.84 -14.84 17.97
#